data_AF-A0AAP2ZIA7-F1
#
_entry.id   AF-A0AAP2ZIA7-F1
#
_cell.length_a   1.000
_cell.length_b   1.000
_cell.length_c   1.000
_cell.angle_alpha   90.00
_cell.angle_beta   90.00
_cell.angle_gamma   90.00
#
_symmetry.space_group_name_H-M   'P 1'
#
loop_
_entity.id
_entity.type
_entity.pdbx_description
1 polymer ?
#
loop_
_entity_poly.entity_id
_entity_poly.type
_entity_poly.pdbx_seq_one_letter_code
_entity_poly.pdbx_strand_id
1 'polypeptide(L)'
;MRTNKILGIKAVMLSDPMNVAMEALFAGDGARAELLLLSLAEAGSGCAAHNLGTLYITGAPGVSPCVKKSQHWYQRSLDLGFEVTVASDPDWFKRRS
;
A
#
# COMPACT_ATOMS: atom_id res chain seq x y z
N MET A 1 42.19 -11.23 -4.47
CA MET A 1 41.04 -11.94 -3.86
C MET A 1 39.88 -10.98 -3.73
N ARG A 2 38.85 -11.07 -4.58
CA ARG A 2 37.58 -10.34 -4.43
C ARG A 2 36.47 -11.37 -4.30
N THR A 3 36.30 -11.91 -3.10
CA THR A 3 35.27 -12.92 -2.81
C THR A 3 33.94 -12.22 -2.57
N ASN A 4 33.07 -12.31 -3.57
CA ASN A 4 31.72 -12.82 -3.44
C ASN A 4 30.92 -12.41 -2.16
N LYS A 5 30.10 -11.36 -2.26
CA LYS A 5 29.00 -11.12 -1.30
C LYS A 5 27.79 -10.46 -1.97
N ILE A 6 27.38 -10.97 -3.13
CA ILE A 6 26.11 -10.61 -3.80
C ILE A 6 24.94 -11.47 -3.22
N LEU A 7 25.08 -11.95 -1.99
CA LEU A 7 24.13 -12.87 -1.32
C LEU A 7 23.28 -12.17 -0.25
N GLY A 8 22.99 -10.87 -0.39
CA GLY A 8 22.26 -10.09 0.62
C GLY A 8 20.82 -9.72 0.30
N ILE A 9 20.41 -9.74 -0.98
CA ILE A 9 19.13 -9.14 -1.40
C ILE A 9 18.03 -10.20 -1.60
N LYS A 10 18.37 -11.49 -1.68
CA LYS A 10 17.40 -12.57 -2.00
C LYS A 10 16.81 -13.31 -0.79
N ALA A 11 17.33 -13.12 0.42
CA ALA A 11 16.94 -13.93 1.58
C ALA A 11 15.80 -13.33 2.44
N VAL A 12 15.38 -12.08 2.20
CA VAL A 12 14.27 -11.40 2.94
C VAL A 12 12.89 -11.64 2.29
N MET A 13 12.79 -12.58 1.34
CA MET A 13 11.55 -12.95 0.64
C MET A 13 10.60 -13.90 1.41
N LEU A 14 10.84 -14.15 2.71
CA LEU A 14 10.11 -15.19 3.46
C LEU A 14 8.81 -14.74 4.15
N SER A 15 8.42 -13.48 4.00
CA SER A 15 7.03 -13.05 4.17
C SER A 15 6.74 -12.04 3.07
N ASP A 16 5.71 -12.28 2.26
CA ASP A 16 5.24 -11.29 1.29
C ASP A 16 5.00 -9.97 2.05
N PRO A 17 5.74 -8.87 1.77
CA PRO A 17 5.57 -7.61 2.47
C PRO A 17 4.13 -7.11 2.45
N MET A 18 3.39 -7.45 1.38
CA MET A 18 1.96 -7.16 1.27
C MET A 18 1.16 -7.96 2.31
N ASN A 19 1.46 -9.24 2.51
CA ASN A 19 0.82 -10.04 3.56
C ASN A 19 1.09 -9.46 4.95
N VAL A 20 2.32 -9.02 5.24
CA VAL A 20 2.64 -8.41 6.54
C VAL A 20 1.83 -7.12 6.76
N ALA A 21 1.65 -6.31 5.71
CA ALA A 21 0.80 -5.11 5.78
C ALA A 21 -0.67 -5.48 6.04
N MET A 22 -1.17 -6.53 5.37
CA MET A 22 -2.53 -7.03 5.55
C MET A 22 -2.74 -7.61 6.95
N GLU A 23 -1.78 -8.37 7.47
CA GLU A 23 -1.81 -8.88 8.85
C GLU A 23 -1.88 -7.74 9.87
N ALA A 24 -1.12 -6.66 9.67
CA ALA A 24 -1.19 -5.48 10.53
C ALA A 24 -2.59 -4.82 10.48
N LEU A 25 -3.21 -4.72 9.29
CA LEU A 25 -4.59 -4.24 9.16
C LEU A 25 -5.58 -5.13 9.92
N PHE A 26 -5.49 -6.45 9.75
CA PHE A 26 -6.37 -7.41 10.44
C PHE A 26 -6.16 -7.43 11.95
N ALA A 27 -4.94 -7.19 12.41
CA ALA A 27 -4.62 -7.04 13.83
C ALA A 27 -5.09 -5.69 14.42
N GLY A 28 -5.59 -4.77 13.60
CA GLY A 28 -6.00 -3.43 14.02
C GLY A 28 -4.84 -2.48 14.28
N ASP A 29 -3.61 -2.85 13.90
CA ASP A 29 -2.42 -2.01 14.00
C ASP A 29 -2.32 -1.11 12.76
N GLY A 30 -3.18 -0.08 12.75
CA GLY A 30 -3.30 0.87 11.64
C GLY A 30 -2.00 1.58 11.32
N ALA A 31 -1.25 2.02 12.34
CA ALA A 31 0.01 2.74 12.17
C ALA A 31 1.08 1.87 11.50
N ARG A 32 1.19 0.59 11.91
CA ARG A 32 2.11 -0.35 11.26
C ARG A 32 1.67 -0.66 9.83
N ALA A 33 0.38 -0.84 9.59
CA ALA A 33 -0.16 -1.05 8.25
C ALA A 33 0.12 0.15 7.33
N GLU A 34 -0.10 1.37 7.80
CA GLU A 34 0.19 2.60 7.06
C GLU A 34 1.65 2.64 6.62
N LEU A 35 2.58 2.38 7.54
CA LEU A 35 4.01 2.41 7.27
C LEU A 35 4.44 1.36 6.22
N LEU A 36 3.92 0.14 6.31
CA LEU A 36 4.22 -0.93 5.35
C LEU A 36 3.63 -0.64 3.98
N LEU A 37 2.36 -0.19 3.93
CA LEU A 37 1.69 0.17 2.69
C LEU A 37 2.36 1.36 2.00
N LEU A 38 2.80 2.37 2.77
CA LEU A 38 3.58 3.50 2.24
C LEU A 38 4.84 3.02 1.54
N SER A 39 5.64 2.19 2.21
CA SER A 39 6.89 1.68 1.63
C SER A 39 6.65 0.89 0.33
N LEU A 40 5.58 0.09 0.27
CA LEU A 40 5.24 -0.69 -0.92
C LEU A 40 4.67 0.16 -2.06
N ALA A 41 3.84 1.15 -1.73
CA ALA A 41 3.32 2.10 -2.71
C ALA A 41 4.44 2.95 -3.32
N GLU A 42 5.40 3.40 -2.51
CA GLU A 42 6.60 4.11 -2.96
C GLU A 42 7.50 3.23 -3.84
N ALA A 43 7.57 1.93 -3.55
CA ALA A 43 8.24 0.95 -4.40
C ALA A 43 7.50 0.62 -5.72
N GLY A 44 6.33 1.23 -5.96
CA GLY A 44 5.55 1.09 -7.20
C GLY A 44 4.45 0.03 -7.15
N SER A 45 4.08 -0.48 -5.97
CA SER A 45 2.93 -1.38 -5.85
C SER A 45 1.61 -0.60 -5.92
N GLY A 46 0.91 -0.70 -7.05
CA GLY A 46 -0.43 -0.11 -7.20
C GLY A 46 -1.45 -0.70 -6.22
N CYS A 47 -1.34 -2.00 -5.92
CA CYS A 47 -2.17 -2.66 -4.91
C CYS A 47 -1.98 -2.06 -3.51
N ALA A 48 -0.73 -1.77 -3.11
CA ALA A 48 -0.46 -1.13 -1.83
C ALA A 48 -1.01 0.30 -1.80
N ALA A 49 -0.89 1.05 -2.90
CA ALA A 49 -1.46 2.39 -3.03
C ALA A 49 -3.01 2.36 -2.90
N HIS A 50 -3.68 1.37 -3.51
CA HIS A 50 -5.13 1.17 -3.33
C HIS A 50 -5.49 0.94 -1.86
N ASN A 51 -4.79 0.01 -1.20
CA ASN A 51 -5.06 -0.33 0.20
C ASN A 51 -4.78 0.84 1.14
N LEU A 52 -3.77 1.66 0.83
CA LEU A 52 -3.48 2.89 1.58
C LEU A 52 -4.58 3.94 1.39
N GLY A 53 -5.12 4.05 0.18
CA GLY A 53 -6.32 4.83 -0.10
C GLY A 53 -7.49 4.42 0.81
N THR A 54 -7.76 3.12 0.86
CA THR A 54 -8.82 2.53 1.70
C THR A 54 -8.58 2.80 3.18
N LEU A 55 -7.34 2.64 3.66
CA LEU A 55 -6.97 2.90 5.05
C LEU A 55 -7.29 4.34 5.47
N TYR A 56 -7.06 5.32 4.60
CA TYR A 56 -7.42 6.71 4.88
C TYR A 56 -8.91 7.03 4.71
N ILE A 57 -9.70 6.19 4.02
CA ILE A 57 -11.17 6.32 4.04
C ILE A 57 -11.73 5.82 5.37
N THR A 58 -11.33 4.63 5.78
CA THR A 58 -11.90 3.97 6.95
C THR A 58 -11.32 4.52 8.25
N GLY A 59 -10.06 4.95 8.22
CA GLY A 59 -9.24 5.12 9.41
C GLY A 59 -8.90 3.80 10.07
N ALA A 60 -7.99 3.85 11.03
CA ALA A 60 -7.60 2.75 11.90
C ALA A 60 -6.98 3.32 13.20
N PRO A 61 -6.78 2.51 14.25
CA PRO A 61 -6.02 2.95 15.41
C PRO A 61 -4.65 3.53 15.02
N GLY A 62 -4.41 4.78 15.41
CA GLY A 62 -3.20 5.53 15.04
C GLY A 62 -3.24 6.22 13.66
N VAL A 63 -4.28 6.00 12.85
CA VAL A 63 -4.43 6.57 11.51
C VAL A 63 -5.79 7.24 11.37
N SER A 64 -5.80 8.56 11.44
CA SER A 64 -7.03 9.34 11.23
C SER A 64 -7.50 9.27 9.78
N PRO A 65 -8.81 9.10 9.53
CA PRO A 65 -9.37 9.21 8.19
C PRO A 65 -9.00 10.56 7.54
N CYS A 66 -8.66 10.52 6.25
CA CYS A 66 -8.35 11.71 5.47
C CYS A 66 -8.69 11.50 3.99
N VAL A 67 -9.81 12.06 3.56
CA VAL A 67 -10.29 11.96 2.16
C VAL A 67 -9.24 12.44 1.16
N LYS A 68 -8.53 13.54 1.46
CA LYS A 68 -7.47 14.06 0.58
C LYS A 68 -6.33 13.08 0.40
N LYS A 69 -5.84 12.45 1.48
CA LYS A 69 -4.80 11.42 1.40
C LYS A 69 -5.30 10.18 0.67
N SER A 70 -6.54 9.77 0.96
CA SER A 70 -7.19 8.66 0.26
C SER A 70 -7.18 8.86 -1.26
N GLN A 71 -7.72 9.99 -1.73
CA GLN A 71 -7.77 10.32 -3.16
C GLN A 71 -6.38 10.37 -3.80
N HIS A 72 -5.38 10.89 -3.09
CA HIS A 72 -4.00 10.91 -3.56
C HIS A 72 -3.47 9.49 -3.82
N TRP A 73 -3.68 8.57 -2.88
CA TRP A 73 -3.17 7.20 -3.00
C TRP A 73 -3.94 6.36 -4.01
N TYR A 74 -5.25 6.57 -4.16
CA TYR A 74 -5.99 5.95 -5.27
C TYR A 74 -5.56 6.50 -6.63
N GLN A 75 -5.29 7.80 -6.75
CA GLN A 75 -4.72 8.35 -7.97
C GLN A 75 -3.37 7.69 -8.28
N ARG A 76 -2.51 7.49 -7.27
CA ARG A 76 -1.24 6.78 -7.45
C ARG A 76 -1.43 5.32 -7.88
N SER A 77 -2.42 4.63 -7.30
CA SER A 77 -2.81 3.27 -7.69
C SER A 77 -3.26 3.21 -9.16
N LEU A 78 -4.04 4.19 -9.60
CA LEU A 78 -4.48 4.33 -10.98
C LEU A 78 -3.30 4.59 -11.93
N ASP A 79 -2.39 5.49 -11.57
CA ASP A 79 -1.20 5.81 -12.36
C ASP A 79 -0.27 4.60 -12.53
N LEU A 80 -0.28 3.68 -11.55
CA LEU A 80 0.43 2.40 -11.58
C LEU A 80 -0.36 1.29 -12.31
N GLY A 81 -1.55 1.61 -12.83
CA GLY A 81 -2.41 0.71 -13.61
C GLY A 81 -3.27 -0.25 -12.79
N PHE A 82 -3.19 -0.22 -11.45
CA PHE A 82 -3.90 -1.18 -10.62
C PHE A 82 -5.41 -0.93 -10.60
N GLU A 83 -5.87 0.32 -10.45
CA GLU A 83 -7.31 0.63 -10.43
C GLU A 83 -8.02 0.16 -11.71
N VAL A 84 -7.35 0.21 -12.87
CA VAL A 84 -7.91 -0.26 -14.15
C VAL A 84 -8.19 -1.77 -14.13
N THR A 85 -7.49 -2.52 -13.29
CA THR A 85 -7.66 -3.97 -13.16
C THR A 85 -8.70 -4.38 -12.12
N VAL A 86 -8.91 -3.57 -11.08
CA VAL A 86 -9.78 -3.93 -9.94
C VAL A 86 -11.12 -3.22 -9.91
N ALA A 87 -11.24 -2.07 -10.58
CA ALA A 87 -12.45 -1.26 -10.58
C ALA A 87 -13.07 -1.18 -11.98
N SER A 88 -14.39 -1.33 -12.07
CA SER A 88 -15.14 -1.09 -13.31
C SER A 88 -15.08 0.38 -13.74
N ASP A 89 -14.96 1.29 -12.78
CA ASP A 89 -14.67 2.70 -13.00
C ASP A 89 -13.35 3.04 -12.30
N PRO A 90 -12.23 3.18 -13.04
CA PRO A 90 -10.91 3.42 -12.47
C PRO A 90 -10.78 4.78 -11.76
N ASP A 91 -11.73 5.70 -11.94
CA ASP A 91 -11.73 7.05 -11.38
C ASP A 91 -12.76 7.24 -10.26
N TRP A 92 -13.35 6.15 -9.75
CA TRP A 92 -14.44 6.17 -8.78
C TRP A 92 -14.17 7.02 -7.54
N PHE A 93 -12.91 7.08 -7.10
CA PHE A 93 -12.48 7.79 -5.89
C PHE A 93 -12.54 9.32 -6.03
N LYS A 94 -12.52 9.87 -7.26
CA LYS A 94 -12.57 11.32 -7.51
C LYS A 94 -13.89 11.95 -7.09
N ARG A 95 -14.95 11.15 -6.97
CA ARG A 95 -16.31 11.59 -6.62
C ARG A 95 -16.64 11.42 -5.13
N ARG A 96 -15.77 10.76 -4.36
CA ARG A 96 -15.98 10.58 -2.92
C ARG A 96 -15.34 11.75 -2.19
N SER A 97 -16.16 12.73 -1.81
CA SER A 97 -15.81 13.92 -1.03
C SER A 97 -16.28 13.79 0.41
#